data_AF-A0AAI9FZ91-F1
#
_entry.id   AF-A0AAI9FZ91-F1
#
_cell.length_a   1.000
_cell.length_b   1.000
_cell.length_c   1.000
_cell.angle_alpha   90.00
_cell.angle_beta   90.00
_cell.angle_gamma   90.00
#
_symmetry.space_group_name_H-M   'P 1'
#
loop_
_entity.id
_entity.type
_entity.pdbx_description
1 polymer ?
#
loop_
_entity_poly.entity_id
_entity_poly.type
_entity_poly.pdbx_seq_one_letter_code
_entity_poly.pdbx_strand_id
1 'polypeptide(L)'
;MFTFGREHEIKCAIRRHRKDDELQMVLAIINAIHDFKDGIVPIESALNAIRKGLVGGASGTWEAAGSWLCKLNDAYPATECVWLELASHPMAEVRFRVACHMLWVSEGLATNLYPTLVKDRSRRVREQAQGNWDCLRHPESYDGNS
;
A
#
# COMPACT_ATOMS: atom_id res chain seq x y z
N MET A 1 -9.14 1.49 -12.34
CA MET A 1 -8.80 1.23 -13.77
C MET A 1 -7.28 1.06 -13.89
N PHE A 2 -6.79 -0.13 -14.26
CA PHE A 2 -5.37 -0.53 -14.16
C PHE A 2 -4.71 -0.51 -15.56
N THR A 3 -4.53 0.71 -16.12
CA THR A 3 -4.38 0.94 -17.57
C THR A 3 -2.96 1.19 -18.10
N PHE A 4 -1.94 1.32 -17.26
CA PHE A 4 -0.58 1.57 -17.77
C PHE A 4 0.16 0.26 -18.07
N GLY A 5 0.87 0.22 -19.20
CA GLY A 5 1.63 -0.94 -19.65
C GLY A 5 2.94 -1.13 -18.86
N ARG A 6 3.44 -2.37 -18.83
CA ARG A 6 4.65 -2.80 -18.09
C ARG A 6 5.83 -1.84 -18.29
N GLU A 7 6.13 -1.51 -19.54
CA GLU A 7 7.24 -0.61 -19.88
C GLU A 7 7.07 0.82 -19.37
N HIS A 8 5.83 1.32 -19.32
CA HIS A 8 5.55 2.66 -18.83
C HIS A 8 5.82 2.73 -17.32
N GLU A 9 5.30 1.76 -16.57
CA GLU A 9 5.49 1.67 -15.12
C GLU A 9 6.98 1.48 -14.75
N ILE A 10 7.71 0.66 -15.51
CA ILE A 10 9.16 0.51 -15.35
C ILE A 10 9.88 1.84 -15.60
N LYS A 11 9.57 2.55 -16.70
CA LYS A 11 10.16 3.86 -17.00
C LYS A 11 9.87 4.89 -15.89
N CYS A 12 8.65 4.88 -15.35
CA CYS A 12 8.28 5.72 -14.22
C CYS A 12 9.06 5.36 -12.95
N ALA A 13 9.23 4.07 -12.65
CA ALA A 13 10.00 3.61 -11.49
C ALA A 13 11.47 4.04 -11.58
N ILE A 14 12.12 3.83 -12.73
CA ILE A 14 13.52 4.24 -12.98
C ILE A 14 13.71 5.75 -12.76
N ARG A 15 12.73 6.57 -13.17
CA ARG A 15 12.80 8.03 -12.99
C ARG A 15 12.64 8.46 -11.52
N ARG A 16 11.89 7.70 -10.72
CA ARG A 16 11.52 8.06 -9.34
C ARG A 16 12.47 7.48 -8.28
N HIS A 17 13.01 6.29 -8.50
CA HIS A 17 13.85 5.60 -7.52
C HIS A 17 15.32 5.66 -7.96
N ARG A 18 16.12 6.45 -7.23
CA ARG A 18 17.54 6.69 -7.54
C ARG A 18 18.50 5.71 -6.87
N LYS A 19 18.04 4.96 -5.87
CA LYS A 19 18.84 3.94 -5.20
C LYS A 19 18.55 2.59 -5.83
N ASP A 20 19.60 1.87 -6.18
CA ASP A 20 19.49 0.59 -6.89
C ASP A 20 18.64 -0.41 -6.11
N ASP A 21 18.85 -0.56 -4.80
CA ASP A 21 18.08 -1.50 -3.97
C ASP A 21 16.58 -1.17 -3.92
N GLU A 22 16.24 0.12 -3.82
CA GLU A 22 14.84 0.58 -3.83
C GLU A 22 14.20 0.31 -5.20
N LEU A 23 14.94 0.63 -6.28
CA LEU A 23 14.49 0.43 -7.65
C LEU A 23 14.27 -1.06 -7.95
N GLN A 24 15.21 -1.93 -7.59
CA GLN A 24 15.08 -3.38 -7.81
C GLN A 24 13.83 -3.95 -7.13
N MET A 25 13.56 -3.53 -5.90
CA MET A 25 12.37 -4.00 -5.19
C MET A 25 11.07 -3.50 -5.83
N VAL A 26 11.03 -2.23 -6.28
CA VAL A 26 9.88 -1.67 -7.01
C VAL A 26 9.68 -2.36 -8.37
N LEU A 27 10.74 -2.61 -9.12
CA LEU A 27 10.69 -3.34 -10.39
C LEU A 27 10.19 -4.78 -10.19
N ALA A 28 10.61 -5.45 -9.12
CA ALA A 28 10.12 -6.79 -8.78
C ALA A 28 8.61 -6.80 -8.51
N ILE A 29 8.08 -5.77 -7.83
CA ILE A 29 6.63 -5.61 -7.61
C ILE A 29 5.91 -5.40 -8.94
N ILE A 30 6.40 -4.47 -9.77
CA ILE A 30 5.80 -4.18 -11.09
C ILE A 30 5.76 -5.44 -11.95
N ASN A 31 6.89 -6.15 -12.06
CA ASN A 31 6.97 -7.37 -12.85
C ASN A 31 6.02 -8.45 -12.33
N ALA A 32 5.98 -8.71 -11.02
CA ALA A 32 5.09 -9.72 -10.45
C ALA A 32 3.59 -9.41 -10.70
N ILE A 33 3.20 -8.13 -10.65
CA ILE A 33 1.84 -7.69 -10.97
C ILE A 33 1.53 -7.91 -12.45
N HIS A 34 2.44 -7.55 -13.34
CA HIS A 34 2.25 -7.75 -14.78
C HIS A 34 2.25 -9.23 -15.16
N ASP A 35 3.14 -10.04 -14.59
CA ASP A 35 3.16 -11.49 -14.81
C ASP A 35 1.85 -12.14 -14.33
N PHE A 36 1.26 -11.65 -13.23
CA PHE A 36 -0.06 -12.08 -12.80
C PHE A 36 -1.14 -11.66 -13.82
N LYS A 37 -1.14 -10.40 -14.27
CA LYS A 37 -2.09 -9.91 -15.28
C LYS A 37 -2.01 -10.68 -16.60
N ASP A 38 -0.81 -11.10 -16.98
CA ASP A 38 -0.53 -11.87 -18.20
C ASP A 38 -0.83 -13.37 -18.02
N GLY A 39 -1.30 -13.80 -16.84
CA GLY A 39 -1.64 -15.20 -16.53
C GLY A 39 -0.43 -16.12 -16.34
N ILE A 40 0.76 -15.56 -16.18
CA ILE A 40 2.03 -16.30 -16.07
C ILE A 40 2.21 -16.83 -14.65
N VAL A 41 1.80 -16.06 -13.63
CA VAL A 41 1.92 -16.42 -12.21
C VAL A 41 0.59 -16.24 -11.47
N PRO A 42 0.36 -16.97 -10.37
CA PRO A 42 -0.82 -16.75 -9.54
C PRO A 42 -0.74 -15.41 -8.78
N ILE A 43 -1.89 -14.92 -8.30
CA ILE A 43 -2.00 -13.61 -7.61
C ILE A 43 -1.10 -13.55 -6.37
N GLU A 44 -0.88 -14.68 -5.71
CA GLU A 44 -0.01 -14.82 -4.53
C GLU A 44 1.42 -14.37 -4.82
N SER A 45 1.92 -14.53 -6.06
CA SER A 45 3.25 -14.04 -6.45
C SER A 45 3.33 -12.52 -6.40
N ALA A 46 2.28 -11.83 -6.88
CA ALA A 46 2.17 -10.38 -6.78
C ALA A 46 2.03 -9.93 -5.32
N LEU A 47 1.17 -10.60 -4.55
CA LEU A 47 0.98 -10.30 -3.12
C LEU A 47 2.27 -10.48 -2.32
N ASN A 48 3.06 -11.51 -2.61
CA ASN A 48 4.34 -11.75 -1.94
C ASN A 48 5.38 -10.67 -2.27
N ALA A 49 5.44 -10.20 -3.52
CA ALA A 49 6.31 -9.09 -3.89
C ALA A 49 5.91 -7.80 -3.15
N ILE A 50 4.61 -7.50 -3.11
CA ILE A 50 4.05 -6.35 -2.38
C ILE A 50 4.35 -6.45 -0.88
N ARG A 51 4.12 -7.60 -0.24
CA ARG A 51 4.42 -7.82 1.19
C ARG A 51 5.90 -7.56 1.49
N LYS A 52 6.81 -8.06 0.64
CA LYS A 52 8.24 -7.78 0.79
C LYS A 52 8.55 -6.29 0.74
N GLY A 53 7.93 -5.55 -0.19
CA GLY A 53 8.04 -4.09 -0.27
C GLY A 53 7.50 -3.37 0.97
N LEU A 54 6.32 -3.78 1.46
CA LEU A 54 5.68 -3.19 2.63
C LEU A 54 6.40 -3.51 3.95
N VAL A 55 7.06 -4.65 4.07
CA VAL A 55 7.77 -5.06 5.30
C VAL A 55 9.24 -4.62 5.29
N GLY A 56 9.96 -4.86 4.18
CA GLY A 56 11.40 -4.65 4.09
C GLY A 56 11.84 -3.42 3.30
N GLY A 57 10.93 -2.76 2.57
CA GLY A 57 11.27 -1.61 1.74
C GLY A 57 11.58 -0.35 2.54
N ALA A 58 12.47 0.49 2.00
CA ALA A 58 12.66 1.88 2.45
C ALA A 58 11.51 2.79 1.98
N SER A 59 11.55 4.09 2.29
CA SER A 59 10.41 5.03 2.09
C SER A 59 9.73 4.89 0.73
N GLY A 60 10.48 5.11 -0.35
CA GLY A 60 9.92 5.05 -1.69
C GLY A 60 9.40 3.67 -2.08
N THR A 61 9.94 2.60 -1.50
CA THR A 61 9.55 1.22 -1.82
C THR A 61 8.25 0.82 -1.14
N TRP A 62 8.07 1.11 0.16
CA TRP A 62 6.84 0.71 0.85
C TRP A 62 5.64 1.57 0.43
N GLU A 63 5.88 2.85 0.09
CA GLU A 63 4.88 3.73 -0.52
C GLU A 63 4.42 3.19 -1.88
N ALA A 64 5.37 2.81 -2.75
CA ALA A 64 5.05 2.20 -4.03
C ALA A 64 4.33 0.85 -3.87
N ALA A 65 4.78 0.01 -2.94
CA ALA A 65 4.16 -1.29 -2.66
C ALA A 65 2.71 -1.14 -2.18
N GLY A 66 2.44 -0.21 -1.25
CA GLY A 66 1.09 0.06 -0.76
C GLY A 66 0.19 0.70 -1.82
N SER A 67 0.72 1.61 -2.65
CA SER A 67 -0.01 2.13 -3.81
C SER A 67 -0.41 1.01 -4.79
N TRP A 68 0.50 0.08 -5.08
CA TRP A 68 0.18 -1.09 -5.91
C TRP A 68 -0.86 -2.00 -5.28
N LEU A 69 -0.82 -2.20 -3.95
CA LEU A 69 -1.82 -3.00 -3.25
C LEU A 69 -3.20 -2.34 -3.31
N CYS A 70 -3.31 -1.03 -3.12
CA CYS A 70 -4.57 -0.30 -3.27
C CYS A 70 -5.16 -0.50 -4.67
N LYS A 71 -4.36 -0.30 -5.72
CA LYS A 71 -4.78 -0.53 -7.11
C LYS A 71 -5.21 -1.99 -7.35
N LEU A 72 -4.53 -2.95 -6.69
CA LEU A 72 -4.85 -4.37 -6.82
C LEU A 72 -6.16 -4.70 -6.09
N ASN A 73 -6.43 -4.10 -4.93
CA ASN A 73 -7.69 -4.25 -4.19
C ASN A 73 -8.88 -3.75 -5.02
N ASP A 74 -8.71 -2.63 -5.74
CA ASP A 74 -9.75 -2.09 -6.64
C ASP A 74 -10.17 -3.11 -7.71
N ALA A 75 -9.23 -3.92 -8.21
CA ALA A 75 -9.48 -4.92 -9.24
C ALA A 75 -9.83 -6.30 -8.66
N TYR A 76 -9.31 -6.63 -7.48
CA TYR A 76 -9.44 -7.92 -6.81
C TYR A 76 -9.67 -7.72 -5.30
N PRO A 77 -10.93 -7.44 -4.87
CA PRO A 77 -11.22 -7.09 -3.47
C PRO A 77 -10.81 -8.17 -2.45
N ALA A 78 -10.73 -9.44 -2.85
CA ALA A 78 -10.24 -10.52 -1.99
C ALA A 78 -8.80 -10.28 -1.47
N THR A 79 -8.02 -9.44 -2.15
CA THR A 79 -6.65 -9.09 -1.74
C THR A 79 -6.58 -8.08 -0.59
N GLU A 80 -7.71 -7.51 -0.15
CA GLU A 80 -7.79 -6.61 1.01
C GLU A 80 -7.33 -7.28 2.32
N CYS A 81 -7.40 -8.63 2.40
CA CYS A 81 -6.94 -9.40 3.55
C CYS A 81 -5.47 -9.11 3.93
N VAL A 82 -4.64 -8.74 2.95
CA VAL A 82 -3.23 -8.38 3.15
C VAL A 82 -3.09 -7.17 4.07
N TRP A 83 -3.99 -6.18 3.97
CA TRP A 83 -3.96 -5.03 4.88
C TRP A 83 -4.30 -5.42 6.31
N LEU A 84 -5.28 -6.32 6.50
CA LEU A 84 -5.67 -6.82 7.81
C LEU A 84 -4.53 -7.63 8.46
N GLU A 85 -3.84 -8.46 7.67
CA GLU A 85 -2.63 -9.17 8.09
C GLU A 85 -1.54 -8.18 8.56
N LEU A 86 -1.24 -7.17 7.73
CA LEU A 86 -0.18 -6.20 8.01
C LEU A 86 -0.53 -5.26 9.17
N ALA A 87 -1.81 -4.95 9.39
CA ALA A 87 -2.26 -4.17 10.54
C ALA A 87 -2.03 -4.89 11.87
N SER A 88 -1.90 -6.22 11.84
CA SER A 88 -1.59 -7.06 13.01
C SER A 88 -0.10 -7.45 13.11
N HIS A 89 0.75 -6.92 12.22
CA HIS A 89 2.15 -7.30 12.13
C HIS A 89 2.93 -6.95 13.42
N PRO A 90 3.89 -7.77 13.89
CA PRO A 90 4.62 -7.51 15.15
C PRO A 90 5.40 -6.18 15.16
N MET A 91 5.92 -5.76 14.01
CA MET A 91 6.68 -4.51 13.88
C MET A 91 5.76 -3.30 13.76
N ALA A 92 5.91 -2.33 14.68
CA ALA A 92 5.16 -1.08 14.67
C ALA A 92 5.37 -0.27 13.39
N GLU A 93 6.55 -0.38 12.77
CA GLU A 93 6.85 0.27 11.49
C GLU A 93 5.93 -0.22 10.37
N VAL A 94 5.66 -1.53 10.29
CA VAL A 94 4.75 -2.09 9.28
C VAL A 94 3.32 -1.63 9.53
N ARG A 95 2.86 -1.65 10.79
CA ARG A 95 1.52 -1.15 11.14
C ARG A 95 1.36 0.34 10.87
N PHE A 96 2.42 1.13 11.06
CA PHE A 96 2.44 2.53 10.67
C PHE A 96 2.26 2.71 9.16
N ARG A 97 2.94 1.92 8.34
CA ARG A 97 2.80 1.94 6.87
C ARG A 97 1.36 1.61 6.44
N VAL A 98 0.68 0.71 7.16
CA VAL A 98 -0.76 0.44 6.94
C VAL A 98 -1.60 1.66 7.31
N ALA A 99 -1.35 2.29 8.47
CA ALA A 99 -2.05 3.51 8.87
C ALA A 99 -1.89 4.63 7.82
N CYS A 100 -0.70 4.80 7.25
CA CYS A 100 -0.47 5.78 6.18
C CYS A 100 -1.36 5.55 4.95
N HIS A 101 -1.71 4.31 4.63
CA HIS A 101 -2.49 3.97 3.44
C HIS A 101 -4.01 4.01 3.63
N MET A 102 -4.50 4.30 4.83
CA MET A 102 -5.94 4.31 5.11
C MET A 102 -6.75 5.26 4.21
N LEU A 103 -6.14 6.33 3.68
CA LEU A 103 -6.81 7.28 2.79
C LEU A 103 -7.01 6.76 1.36
N TRP A 104 -6.32 5.69 0.97
CA TRP A 104 -6.33 5.19 -0.41
C TRP A 104 -6.98 3.81 -0.56
N VAL A 105 -7.41 3.20 0.55
CA VAL A 105 -8.18 1.95 0.54
C VAL A 105 -9.68 2.24 0.50
N SER A 106 -10.49 1.21 0.24
CA SER A 106 -11.94 1.33 0.28
C SER A 106 -12.43 1.78 1.67
N GLU A 107 -13.53 2.53 1.73
CA GLU A 107 -14.11 3.00 3.02
C GLU A 107 -14.43 1.82 3.95
N GLY A 108 -14.93 0.72 3.39
CA GLY A 108 -15.18 -0.51 4.14
C GLY A 108 -13.90 -1.08 4.75
N LEU A 109 -12.80 -1.14 3.99
CA LEU A 109 -11.53 -1.59 4.52
C LEU A 109 -10.95 -0.62 5.56
N ALA A 110 -11.03 0.70 5.33
CA ALA A 110 -10.60 1.70 6.31
C ALA A 110 -11.35 1.54 7.64
N THR A 111 -12.67 1.31 7.57
CA THR A 111 -13.53 1.05 8.74
C THR A 111 -13.13 -0.21 9.50
N ASN A 112 -12.67 -1.24 8.78
CA ASN A 112 -12.18 -2.48 9.39
C ASN A 112 -10.78 -2.33 10.01
N LEU A 113 -9.91 -1.51 9.41
CA LEU A 113 -8.54 -1.28 9.89
C LEU A 113 -8.49 -0.37 11.12
N TYR A 114 -9.32 0.67 11.14
CA TYR A 114 -9.25 1.74 12.13
C TYR A 114 -9.31 1.27 13.60
N PRO A 115 -10.25 0.39 14.02
CA PRO A 115 -10.35 -0.05 15.42
C PRO A 115 -9.08 -0.73 15.94
N THR A 116 -8.35 -1.41 15.05
CA THR A 116 -7.08 -2.08 15.37
C THR A 116 -5.96 -1.05 15.52
N LEU A 117 -5.85 -0.11 14.58
CA LEU A 117 -4.74 0.84 14.53
C LEU A 117 -4.86 1.98 15.56
N VAL A 118 -6.07 2.44 15.88
CA VAL A 118 -6.26 3.50 16.89
C VAL A 118 -5.95 3.02 18.31
N LYS A 119 -5.97 1.71 18.55
CA LYS A 119 -5.61 1.07 19.82
C LYS A 119 -4.19 0.50 19.81
N ASP A 120 -3.39 0.85 18.80
CA ASP A 120 -2.02 0.33 18.67
C ASP A 120 -1.15 0.68 19.88
N ARG A 121 -0.17 -0.16 20.19
CA ARG A 121 0.83 0.11 21.26
C ARG A 121 1.70 1.32 20.94
N SER A 122 2.00 1.53 19.66
CA SER A 122 2.82 2.66 19.19
C SER A 122 1.99 3.94 19.08
N ARG A 123 2.41 4.99 19.78
CA ARG A 123 1.77 6.32 19.69
C ARG A 123 1.72 6.81 18.25
N ARG A 124 2.82 6.64 17.51
CA ARG A 124 2.94 7.07 16.11
C ARG A 124 1.90 6.39 15.21
N VAL A 125 1.58 5.12 15.44
CA VAL A 125 0.54 4.40 14.68
C VAL A 125 -0.83 4.96 15.02
N ARG A 126 -1.13 5.16 16.31
CA ARG A 126 -2.42 5.71 16.76
C ARG A 126 -2.68 7.10 16.19
N GLU A 127 -1.70 8.00 16.28
CA GLU A 127 -1.80 9.38 15.78
C GLU A 127 -2.04 9.41 14.27
N GLN A 128 -1.31 8.57 13.51
CA GLN A 128 -1.49 8.48 12.06
C GLN A 128 -2.86 7.92 11.67
N ALA A 129 -3.32 6.88 12.37
CA ALA A 129 -4.61 6.26 12.12
C ALA A 129 -5.77 7.21 12.46
N GLN A 130 -5.67 7.93 13.59
CA GLN A 130 -6.64 8.95 13.98
C GLN A 130 -6.71 10.07 12.96
N GLY A 131 -5.56 10.66 12.59
CA GLY A 131 -5.52 11.76 11.63
C GLY A 131 -6.12 11.37 10.28
N ASN A 132 -5.78 10.18 9.76
CA ASN A 132 -6.35 9.70 8.51
C ASN A 132 -7.84 9.37 8.62
N TRP A 133 -8.29 8.84 9.76
CA TRP A 133 -9.71 8.60 10.01
C TRP A 133 -10.51 9.90 10.07
N ASP A 134 -9.99 10.93 10.73
CA ASP A 134 -10.64 12.24 10.82
C ASP A 134 -10.79 12.86 9.42
N CYS A 135 -9.77 12.76 8.56
CA CYS A 135 -9.86 13.16 7.16
C CYS A 135 -10.96 12.42 6.38
N LEU A 136 -11.12 11.11 6.60
CA LEU A 136 -12.17 10.31 5.93
C LEU A 136 -13.58 10.69 6.41
N ARG A 137 -13.73 11.11 7.67
CA ARG A 137 -15.03 11.49 8.25
C ARG A 137 -15.41 12.95 7.97
N HIS A 138 -14.43 13.79 7.71
CA HIS A 138 -14.59 15.23 7.49
C HIS A 138 -13.84 15.68 6.22
N PRO A 139 -14.25 15.23 5.03
CA PRO A 139 -13.60 15.66 3.78
C PRO A 139 -13.66 17.19 3.59
N GLU A 140 -14.75 17.82 4.07
CA GLU A 140 -14.98 19.26 3.96
C GLU A 140 -13.96 20.13 4.73
N SER A 141 -13.28 19.58 5.75
CA SER A 141 -12.27 20.33 6.52
C SER A 141 -10.88 20.32 5.88
N TYR A 142 -10.69 19.57 4.78
CA TYR A 142 -9.38 19.39 4.14
C TYR A 142 -9.34 19.85 2.66
N ASP A 143 -10.46 20.24 2.06
CA ASP A 143 -10.54 20.87 0.71
C ASP A 143 -10.13 22.36 0.70
N GLY A 144 -9.12 22.71 1.50
CA GLY A 144 -8.66 24.07 1.73
C GLY A 144 -7.30 24.41 1.13
N ASN A 145 -6.90 23.79 0.01
CA ASN A 145 -5.77 24.25 -0.84
C ASN A 145 -5.86 23.59 -2.23
N SER A 146 -6.60 24.22 -3.14
CA SER A 146 -6.44 24.05 -4.59
C SER A 146 -5.35 24.99 -5.11
#